data_AF-A0AAJ7C505-F1
#
_entry.id   AF-A0AAJ7C505-F1
#
_cell.length_a   1.000
_cell.length_b   1.000
_cell.length_c   1.000
_cell.angle_alpha   90.00
_cell.angle_beta   90.00
_cell.angle_gamma   90.00
#
_symmetry.space_group_name_H-M   'P 1'
#
loop_
_entity.id
_entity.type
_entity.pdbx_description
1 polymer ?
#
loop_
_entity_poly.entity_id
_entity_poly.type
_entity_poly.pdbx_seq_one_letter_code
_entity_poly.pdbx_strand_id
1 'polypeptide(L)'
;MAPRNKENSAMANKKRPVSEEEDDEDYRRRRDRNNQAVKRSRVKSKLRTQQTLERVNQLKTENELLEEKIKMLTKELGFLKDLFLAHAGSNQHPINLQDLDLNALLADDTKPGDLKGSKL
;
A
#
# COMPACT_ATOMS: atom_id res chain seq x y z
N MET A 1 11.22 24.46 18.67
CA MET A 1 11.92 24.15 17.40
C MET A 1 13.25 23.50 17.76
N ALA A 2 13.55 22.31 17.24
CA ALA A 2 14.82 21.62 17.52
C ALA A 2 15.99 22.27 16.76
N PRO A 3 17.20 22.38 17.34
CA PRO A 3 18.36 22.95 16.65
C PRO A 3 18.98 21.93 15.67
N ARG A 4 19.38 22.41 14.49
CA ARG A 4 20.10 21.60 13.48
C ARG A 4 21.56 21.44 13.87
N ASN A 5 22.02 20.19 13.87
CA ASN A 5 23.40 19.77 14.09
C ASN A 5 24.37 20.51 13.14
N LYS A 6 25.45 21.06 13.70
CA LYS A 6 26.39 22.00 13.07
C LYS A 6 27.74 21.34 12.74
N GLU A 7 27.72 20.03 12.48
CA GLU A 7 28.93 19.25 12.21
C GLU A 7 28.98 18.87 10.73
N ASN A 8 29.38 19.83 9.88
CA ASN A 8 30.09 19.60 8.60
C ASN A 8 30.45 20.92 7.90
N SER A 9 30.89 21.92 8.65
CA SER A 9 31.47 23.17 8.12
C SER A 9 33.00 23.07 7.95
N ALA A 10 33.53 21.88 7.68
CA ALA A 10 34.97 21.63 7.60
C ALA A 10 35.40 21.42 6.13
N MET A 11 35.28 22.47 5.32
CA MET A 11 36.17 22.65 4.18
C MET A 11 36.32 24.15 3.95
N ALA A 12 37.19 24.73 4.77
CA ALA A 12 37.72 26.06 4.60
C ALA A 12 38.35 26.16 3.20
N ASN A 13 37.66 26.84 2.29
CA ASN A 13 38.19 27.11 0.96
C ASN A 13 39.32 28.14 1.11
N LYS A 14 40.56 27.66 1.13
CA LYS A 14 41.78 28.48 1.07
C LYS A 14 41.74 29.21 -0.27
N LYS A 15 41.23 30.45 -0.27
CA LYS A 15 41.17 31.31 -1.46
C LYS A 15 42.60 31.54 -1.98
N ARG A 16 42.96 30.80 -3.02
CA ARG A 16 44.02 31.23 -3.96
C ARG A 16 43.40 32.33 -4.83
N PRO A 17 44.18 33.31 -5.32
CA PRO A 17 43.68 34.26 -6.30
C PRO A 17 43.40 33.49 -7.60
N VAL A 18 42.17 33.03 -7.73
CA VAL A 18 41.59 32.44 -8.94
C VAL A 18 41.21 33.63 -9.83
N SER A 19 41.57 33.61 -11.10
CA SER A 19 41.21 34.68 -12.04
C SER A 19 39.68 34.79 -12.13
N GLU A 20 39.15 35.99 -12.42
CA GLU A 20 37.70 36.21 -12.54
C GLU A 20 37.06 35.26 -13.56
N GLU A 21 37.80 34.90 -14.62
CA GLU A 21 37.40 33.92 -15.64
C GLU A 21 37.28 32.48 -15.10
N GLU A 22 38.19 32.05 -14.20
CA GLU A 22 38.13 30.72 -13.58
C GLU A 22 36.96 30.60 -12.58
N ASP A 23 36.62 31.68 -11.85
CA ASP A 23 35.45 31.68 -10.95
C ASP A 23 34.13 31.67 -11.74
N ASP A 24 34.11 32.31 -12.92
CA ASP A 24 33.00 32.25 -13.87
C ASP A 24 32.82 30.84 -14.47
N GLU A 25 33.90 30.16 -14.86
CA GLU A 25 33.84 28.77 -15.31
C GLU A 25 33.36 27.81 -14.21
N ASP A 26 33.90 27.94 -13.00
CA ASP A 26 33.49 27.11 -11.88
C ASP A 26 32.04 27.39 -11.45
N TYR A 27 31.57 28.64 -11.58
CA TYR A 27 30.17 28.97 -11.43
C TYR A 27 29.30 28.26 -12.48
N ARG A 28 29.68 28.30 -13.76
CA ARG A 28 28.96 27.61 -14.85
C ARG A 28 28.86 26.10 -14.60
N ARG A 29 29.98 25.44 -14.27
CA ARG A 29 29.99 24.00 -13.94
C ARG A 29 29.07 23.66 -12.77
N ARG A 30 29.10 24.47 -11.69
CA ARG A 30 28.19 24.32 -10.54
C ARG A 30 26.73 24.47 -10.95
N ARG A 31 26.42 25.45 -11.80
CA ARG A 31 25.06 25.71 -12.28
C ARG A 31 24.54 24.59 -13.17
N ASP A 32 25.37 24.08 -14.08
CA ASP A 32 25.00 22.96 -14.95
C ASP A 32 24.75 21.69 -14.16
N ARG A 33 25.59 21.40 -13.16
CA ARG A 33 25.38 20.27 -12.24
C ARG A 33 24.06 20.42 -11.47
N ASN A 34 23.75 21.62 -10.97
CA ASN A 34 22.49 21.88 -10.28
C ASN A 34 21.27 21.71 -11.22
N ASN A 35 21.36 22.25 -12.43
CA ASN A 35 20.31 22.11 -13.45
C ASN A 35 20.04 20.64 -13.77
N GLN A 36 21.10 19.83 -13.92
CA GLN A 36 20.97 18.39 -14.10
C GLN A 36 20.33 17.71 -12.89
N ALA A 37 20.74 18.05 -11.67
CA ALA A 37 20.17 17.50 -10.44
C ALA A 37 18.67 17.83 -10.30
N VAL A 38 18.26 19.06 -10.63
CA VAL A 38 16.86 19.49 -10.62
C VAL A 38 16.05 18.71 -11.67
N LYS A 39 16.57 18.58 -12.90
CA LYS A 39 15.91 17.76 -13.94
C LYS A 39 15.71 16.31 -13.46
N ARG A 40 16.76 15.69 -12.92
CA ARG A 40 16.68 14.32 -12.36
C ARG A 40 15.66 14.23 -11.22
N SER A 41 15.66 15.20 -10.30
CA SER A 41 14.71 15.25 -9.17
C SER A 41 13.26 15.34 -9.64
N ARG A 42 12.97 16.22 -10.62
CA ARG A 42 11.63 16.36 -11.21
C ARG A 42 11.16 15.07 -11.87
N VAL A 43 12.01 14.44 -12.70
CA VAL A 43 11.69 13.17 -13.36
C VAL A 43 11.44 12.08 -12.33
N LYS A 44 12.31 11.96 -11.31
CA LYS A 44 12.13 10.99 -10.22
C LYS A 44 10.82 11.19 -9.48
N SER A 45 10.43 12.43 -9.20
CA SER A 45 9.16 12.72 -8.54
C SER A 45 7.96 12.33 -9.40
N LYS A 46 7.99 12.69 -10.69
CA LYS A 46 6.94 12.30 -11.65
C LYS A 46 6.81 10.79 -11.77
N LEU A 47 7.95 10.08 -11.88
CA LEU A 47 7.96 8.62 -11.96
C LEU A 47 7.39 7.97 -10.70
N ARG A 48 7.75 8.46 -9.51
CA ARG A 48 7.16 7.94 -8.26
C ARG A 48 5.65 8.09 -8.23
N THR A 49 5.12 9.25 -8.61
CA THR A 49 3.67 9.46 -8.67
C THR A 49 3.01 8.49 -9.65
N GLN A 50 3.60 8.29 -10.82
CA GLN A 50 3.10 7.34 -11.82
C GLN A 50 3.12 5.89 -11.29
N GLN A 51 4.23 5.46 -10.69
CA GLN A 51 4.37 4.12 -10.10
C GLN A 51 3.37 3.89 -8.97
N THR A 52 3.12 4.89 -8.13
CA THR A 52 2.09 4.80 -7.08
C THR A 52 0.71 4.63 -7.67
N LEU A 53 0.36 5.40 -8.72
CA LEU A 53 -0.92 5.27 -9.40
C LEU A 53 -1.10 3.87 -10.03
N GLU A 54 -0.07 3.37 -10.70
CA GLU A 54 -0.07 2.02 -11.27
C GLU A 54 -0.26 0.95 -10.20
N ARG A 55 0.47 1.07 -9.07
CA ARG A 55 0.32 0.12 -7.96
C ARG A 55 -1.08 0.16 -7.35
N VAL A 56 -1.68 1.34 -7.19
CA VAL A 56 -3.07 1.47 -6.72
C VAL A 56 -4.04 0.79 -7.68
N ASN A 57 -3.86 0.97 -8.99
CA ASN A 57 -4.72 0.31 -9.97
C ASN A 57 -4.55 -1.22 -9.95
N GLN A 58 -3.31 -1.73 -9.85
CA GLN A 58 -3.05 -3.16 -9.72
C GLN A 58 -3.73 -3.74 -8.48
N LEU A 59 -3.62 -3.07 -7.33
CA LEU A 59 -4.27 -3.51 -6.09
C LEU A 59 -5.80 -3.50 -6.19
N LYS A 60 -6.38 -2.51 -6.90
CA LYS A 60 -7.83 -2.48 -7.16
C LYS A 60 -8.27 -3.68 -7.99
N THR A 61 -7.57 -3.96 -9.09
CA THR A 61 -7.90 -5.11 -9.94
C THR A 61 -7.72 -6.44 -9.20
N GLU A 62 -6.68 -6.55 -8.36
CA GLU A 62 -6.47 -7.75 -7.55
C GLU A 62 -7.57 -7.93 -6.50
N ASN A 63 -7.98 -6.85 -5.83
CA ASN A 63 -9.10 -6.90 -4.90
C ASN A 63 -10.41 -7.32 -5.58
N GLU A 64 -10.74 -6.76 -6.74
CA GLU A 64 -11.93 -7.15 -7.50
C GLU A 64 -11.94 -8.66 -7.82
N LEU A 65 -10.80 -9.20 -8.29
CA LEU A 65 -10.65 -10.64 -8.55
C LEU A 65 -10.79 -11.49 -7.28
N LEU A 66 -10.23 -11.04 -6.16
CA LEU A 66 -10.35 -11.73 -4.88
C LEU A 66 -11.80 -11.72 -4.36
N GLU A 67 -12.51 -10.60 -4.48
CA GLU A 67 -13.92 -10.48 -4.12
C GLU A 67 -14.80 -11.41 -4.96
N GLU A 68 -14.56 -11.50 -6.27
CA GLU A 68 -15.24 -12.45 -7.15
C GLU A 68 -14.98 -13.91 -6.73
N LYS A 69 -13.73 -14.23 -6.40
CA LYS A 69 -13.34 -15.57 -5.92
C LYS A 69 -14.03 -15.92 -4.59
N ILE A 70 -14.06 -14.99 -3.64
CA ILE A 70 -14.78 -15.18 -2.36
C ILE A 70 -16.27 -15.43 -2.62
N LYS A 71 -16.88 -14.62 -3.50
CA LYS A 71 -18.30 -14.77 -3.85
C LYS A 71 -18.60 -16.11 -4.50
N MET A 72 -17.73 -16.58 -5.40
CA MET A 72 -17.85 -17.90 -6.04
C MET A 72 -17.77 -19.02 -5.00
N LEU A 73 -16.72 -19.02 -4.17
CA LEU A 73 -16.51 -20.03 -3.12
C LEU A 73 -17.65 -20.04 -2.10
N THR A 74 -18.20 -18.88 -1.76
CA THR A 74 -19.35 -18.77 -0.86
C THR A 74 -20.60 -19.42 -1.46
N LYS A 75 -20.83 -19.26 -2.76
CA LYS A 75 -21.93 -19.94 -3.46
C LYS A 75 -21.73 -21.44 -3.53
N GLU A 76 -20.51 -21.90 -3.84
CA GLU A 76 -20.18 -23.33 -3.86
C GLU A 76 -20.39 -23.97 -2.49
N LEU A 77 -19.96 -23.29 -1.43
CA LEU A 77 -20.17 -23.75 -0.06
C LEU A 77 -21.65 -23.77 0.32
N GLY A 78 -22.41 -22.74 -0.08
CA GLY A 78 -23.87 -22.70 0.11
C GLY A 78 -24.56 -23.87 -0.61
N PHE A 79 -24.23 -24.10 -1.87
CA PHE A 79 -24.74 -25.23 -2.65
C PHE A 79 -24.44 -26.58 -1.99
N LEU A 80 -23.21 -26.77 -1.49
CA LEU A 80 -22.84 -27.99 -0.80
C LEU A 80 -23.64 -28.16 0.51
N LYS A 81 -23.81 -27.09 1.29
CA LYS A 81 -24.67 -27.10 2.49
C LYS A 81 -26.11 -27.51 2.16
N ASP A 82 -26.69 -26.91 1.12
CA ASP A 82 -28.06 -27.21 0.68
C ASP A 82 -28.20 -28.67 0.23
N LEU A 83 -27.19 -29.20 -0.48
CA LEU A 83 -27.14 -30.60 -0.90
C LEU A 83 -27.07 -31.56 0.30
N PHE A 84 -26.23 -31.26 1.29
CA PHE A 84 -26.15 -32.05 2.52
C PHE A 84 -27.45 -31.99 3.32
N LEU A 85 -28.10 -30.83 3.42
CA LEU A 85 -29.38 -30.68 4.11
C LEU A 85 -30.49 -31.49 3.42
N ALA A 86 -30.57 -31.44 2.08
CA ALA A 86 -31.53 -32.22 1.31
C ALA A 86 -31.32 -33.73 1.47
N HIS A 87 -30.06 -34.18 1.51
CA HIS A 87 -29.75 -35.61 1.66
C HIS A 87 -29.92 -36.10 3.12
N ALA A 88 -29.52 -35.32 4.12
CA ALA A 88 -29.72 -35.65 5.53
C ALA A 88 -31.20 -35.63 5.93
N GLY A 89 -32.02 -34.76 5.33
CA GLY A 89 -33.47 -34.77 5.49
C GLY A 89 -34.17 -35.99 4.88
N SER A 90 -33.49 -36.76 4.04
CA SER A 90 -34.03 -37.99 3.41
C SER A 90 -33.76 -39.27 4.23
N ASN A 91 -32.78 -39.26 5.14
CA ASN A 91 -32.41 -40.42 5.96
C ASN A 91 -32.67 -40.19 7.47
N GLN A 92 -33.90 -40.49 7.87
CA GLN A 92 -34.30 -41.16 9.14
C GLN A 92 -33.97 -40.56 10.53
N HIS A 93 -33.56 -39.31 10.69
CA HIS A 93 -33.50 -38.71 12.04
C HIS A 93 -34.13 -37.31 12.10
N PRO A 94 -35.28 -37.13 12.80
CA PRO A 94 -35.84 -35.82 13.06
C PRO A 94 -35.03 -35.17 14.18
N ILE A 95 -33.85 -34.62 13.86
CA ILE A 95 -33.20 -33.65 14.74
C ILE A 95 -34.09 -32.41 14.69
N ASN A 96 -34.81 -32.15 15.78
CA ASN A 96 -35.70 -30.99 15.88
C ASN A 96 -34.86 -29.72 15.93
N LEU A 97 -34.77 -29.05 14.79
CA LEU A 97 -33.82 -27.97 14.51
C LEU A 97 -34.24 -26.60 15.08
N GLN A 98 -35.31 -26.54 15.89
CA GLN A 98 -35.77 -25.30 16.51
C GLN A 98 -34.84 -24.83 17.64
N ASP A 99 -33.98 -25.72 18.17
CA ASP A 99 -33.11 -25.43 19.32
C ASP A 99 -31.66 -25.04 18.94
N LEU A 100 -31.30 -25.05 17.65
CA LEU A 100 -29.99 -24.60 17.20
C LEU A 100 -30.08 -23.15 16.71
N ASP A 101 -29.88 -22.21 17.64
CA ASP A 101 -29.78 -20.78 17.32
C ASP A 101 -28.54 -20.51 16.47
N LEU A 102 -28.74 -20.58 15.16
CA LEU A 102 -27.71 -20.38 14.13
C LEU A 102 -27.13 -18.96 14.12
N ASN A 103 -27.82 -17.96 14.67
CA ASN A 103 -27.27 -16.61 14.77
C ASN A 103 -26.14 -16.56 15.78
N ALA A 104 -26.20 -17.36 16.86
CA ALA A 104 -25.15 -17.42 17.86
C ALA A 104 -23.88 -18.12 17.35
N LEU A 105 -24.01 -19.13 16.48
CA LEU A 105 -22.87 -19.85 15.91
C LEU A 105 -22.13 -19.06 14.82
N LEU A 106 -22.79 -18.07 14.22
CA LEU A 106 -22.25 -17.17 13.19
C LEU A 106 -21.78 -15.82 13.74
N ALA A 107 -21.90 -15.59 15.06
CA ALA A 107 -21.60 -14.29 15.68
C ALA A 107 -20.10 -14.01 15.92
N ASP A 108 -19.22 -14.99 15.70
CA ASP A 108 -17.77 -14.76 15.72
C ASP A 108 -17.24 -14.65 14.27
N ASP A 109 -16.48 -13.57 14.04
CA ASP A 109 -15.72 -13.20 12.84
C ASP A 109 -16.35 -12.25 11.81
N THR A 110 -17.34 -11.43 12.19
CA THR A 110 -17.70 -10.22 11.41
C THR A 110 -17.75 -8.94 12.25
N LYS A 111 -16.64 -8.58 12.90
CA LYS A 111 -16.41 -7.17 13.29
C LYS A 111 -15.53 -6.48 12.25
N PRO A 112 -16.08 -5.66 11.34
CA PRO A 112 -15.28 -4.75 10.52
C PRO A 112 -14.87 -3.53 11.36
N GLY A 113 -14.04 -3.75 12.38
CA GLY A 113 -13.70 -2.73 13.40
C GLY A 113 -12.22 -2.53 13.70
N ASP A 114 -11.35 -3.53 13.48
CA ASP A 114 -9.99 -3.52 14.02
C ASP A 114 -8.88 -3.13 13.02
N LEU A 115 -9.20 -2.35 12.00
CA LEU A 115 -8.20 -1.69 11.13
C LEU A 115 -8.07 -0.19 11.40
N LYS A 116 -8.34 0.25 12.64
CA LYS A 116 -8.10 1.64 13.04
C LYS A 116 -6.61 1.84 13.33
N GLY A 117 -5.85 2.07 12.25
CA GLY A 117 -4.68 2.94 12.20
C GLY A 117 -3.54 2.65 13.19
N SER A 118 -2.62 1.77 12.80
CA SER A 118 -1.24 1.87 13.24
C SER A 118 -0.50 2.91 12.37
N LYS A 119 -0.68 4.19 12.71
CA LYS A 119 0.34 5.20 12.44
C LYS A 119 1.48 4.97 13.41
N LEU A 120 2.66 4.64 12.90
CA LEU A 120 3.97 5.15 13.36
C LEU A 120 4.90 5.16 12.14
#